data_AF-A0A6B0T7H0-F1
#
_entry.id   AF-A0A6B0T7H0-F1
#
_cell.length_a   1.000
_cell.length_b   1.000
_cell.length_c   1.000
_cell.angle_alpha   90.00
_cell.angle_beta   90.00
_cell.angle_gamma   90.00
#
_symmetry.space_group_name_H-M   'P 1'
#
loop_
_entity.id
_entity.type
_entity.pdbx_description
1 polymer ?
#
loop_
_entity_poly.entity_id
_entity_poly.type
_entity_poly.pdbx_seq_one_letter_code
_entity_poly.pdbx_strand_id
1 'polypeptide(L)'
;MTTHGIGTSLLVLAVSLLIGGLAIHVGAKLAFAAKDYADAVLTALLGAVAWTVVDIAFAAVGIGGLFASIAGLLVWISVVRWQYSVGWIRAAIVGVGAWLSALVVLGILGIVGVGGLDAFGVPGA
;
A
#
# COMPACT_ATOMS: atom_id res chain seq x y z
N MET A 1 -4.54 9.90 -24.58
CA MET A 1 -3.70 10.27 -23.41
C MET A 1 -4.14 11.64 -22.93
N THR A 2 -5.10 11.70 -22.01
CA THR A 2 -5.52 12.97 -21.40
C THR A 2 -4.45 13.37 -20.38
N THR A 3 -3.72 14.44 -20.65
CA THR A 3 -2.76 15.02 -19.71
C THR A 3 -3.54 15.61 -18.53
N HIS A 4 -3.70 14.84 -17.47
CA HIS A 4 -4.17 15.38 -16.20
C HIS A 4 -3.17 16.43 -15.72
N GLY A 5 -3.64 17.63 -15.36
CA GLY A 5 -2.77 18.66 -14.82
C GLY A 5 -2.09 18.18 -13.54
N ILE A 6 -0.88 18.68 -13.26
CA ILE A 6 -0.09 18.30 -12.07
C ILE A 6 -0.92 18.42 -10.78
N GLY A 7 -1.80 19.44 -10.69
CA GLY A 7 -2.73 19.60 -9.55
C GLY A 7 -3.69 18.43 -9.36
N THR A 8 -4.22 17.84 -10.42
CA THR A 8 -5.10 16.66 -10.34
C THR A 8 -4.31 15.44 -9.86
N SER A 9 -3.10 15.22 -10.37
CA SER A 9 -2.25 14.09 -9.95
C SER A 9 -1.82 14.20 -8.49
N LEU A 10 -1.49 15.41 -8.02
CA LEU A 10 -1.15 15.66 -6.61
C LEU A 10 -2.36 15.46 -5.70
N LEU A 11 -3.55 15.90 -6.12
CA LEU A 11 -4.79 15.66 -5.36
C LEU A 11 -5.08 14.16 -5.25
N VAL A 12 -4.98 13.42 -6.36
CA VAL A 12 -5.17 11.96 -6.37
C VAL A 12 -4.15 11.29 -5.45
N LEU A 13 -2.88 11.67 -5.52
CA LEU A 13 -1.84 11.15 -4.62
C LEU A 13 -2.19 11.43 -3.15
N ALA A 14 -2.56 12.66 -2.82
CA ALA A 14 -2.90 13.06 -1.46
C ALA A 14 -4.11 12.28 -0.91
N VAL A 15 -5.18 12.16 -1.70
CA VAL A 15 -6.37 11.37 -1.33
C VAL A 15 -6.02 9.91 -1.15
N SER A 16 -5.23 9.33 -2.06
CA SER A 16 -4.77 7.93 -1.96
C SER A 16 -3.91 7.69 -0.72
N LEU A 17 -3.04 8.63 -0.35
CA LEU A 17 -2.22 8.54 0.87
C LEU A 17 -3.09 8.59 2.13
N LEU A 18 -4.13 9.42 2.17
CA LEU A 18 -5.05 9.48 3.30
C LEU A 18 -5.87 8.19 3.44
N ILE A 19 -6.36 7.64 2.32
CA ILE A 19 -7.10 6.37 2.31
C ILE A 19 -6.18 5.22 2.74
N GLY A 20 -4.97 5.14 2.18
CA GLY A 20 -3.97 4.14 2.56
C GLY A 20 -3.56 4.25 4.03
N GLY A 21 -3.33 5.48 4.51
CA GLY A 21 -3.05 5.75 5.92
C GLY A 21 -4.20 5.33 6.83
N LEU A 22 -5.45 5.46 6.40
CA LEU A 22 -6.62 5.01 7.18
C LEU A 22 -6.65 3.49 7.31
N ALA A 23 -6.41 2.76 6.22
CA ALA A 23 -6.31 1.30 6.26
C ALA A 23 -5.20 0.83 7.21
N ILE A 24 -4.03 1.46 7.16
CA ILE A 24 -2.90 1.16 8.04
C ILE A 24 -3.23 1.50 9.50
N HIS A 25 -3.87 2.64 9.77
CA HIS A 25 -4.25 3.05 11.13
C HIS A 25 -5.21 2.06 11.78
N VAL A 26 -6.21 1.61 11.02
CA VAL A 26 -7.15 0.58 11.48
C VAL A 26 -6.41 -0.74 11.71
N GLY A 27 -5.56 -1.18 10.79
CA GLY A 27 -4.74 -2.39 10.96
C GLY A 27 -3.80 -2.33 12.15
N ALA A 28 -3.16 -1.18 12.39
CA ALA A 28 -2.27 -0.94 13.52
C ALA A 28 -3.02 -1.01 14.86
N LYS A 29 -4.23 -0.44 14.94
CA LYS A 29 -5.10 -0.57 16.12
C LYS A 29 -5.48 -2.02 16.39
N LEU A 30 -5.87 -2.78 15.36
CA LEU A 30 -6.20 -4.20 15.48
C LEU A 30 -4.99 -5.05 15.94
N ALA A 31 -3.77 -4.65 15.56
CA ALA A 31 -2.54 -5.31 15.95
C ALA A 31 -1.95 -4.83 17.29
N PHE A 32 -2.67 -3.99 18.05
CA PHE A 32 -2.17 -3.33 19.28
C PHE A 32 -0.83 -2.60 19.09
N ALA A 33 -0.60 -2.04 17.90
CA ALA A 33 0.57 -1.26 17.52
C ALA A 33 0.23 0.24 17.52
N ALA A 34 -0.16 0.76 18.68
CA ALA A 34 -0.70 2.12 18.84
C ALA A 34 0.28 3.18 18.32
N LYS A 35 -0.18 3.96 17.32
CA LYS A 35 0.48 5.09 16.67
C LYS A 35 -0.58 6.09 16.21
N ASP A 36 -0.16 7.31 15.93
CA ASP A 36 -1.06 8.35 15.44
C ASP A 36 -1.39 8.16 13.96
N TYR A 37 -2.49 8.76 13.51
CA TYR A 37 -2.89 8.69 12.09
C TYR A 37 -1.84 9.30 11.17
N ALA A 38 -1.12 10.33 11.61
CA ALA A 38 -0.03 10.94 10.87
C ALA A 38 1.11 9.95 10.60
N ASP A 39 1.44 9.10 11.58
CA ASP A 39 2.41 8.02 11.37
C ASP A 39 1.92 7.05 10.29
N ALA A 40 0.64 6.67 10.32
CA ALA A 40 0.06 5.74 9.35
C ALA A 40 0.07 6.30 7.92
N VAL A 41 -0.18 7.60 7.75
CA VAL A 41 -0.06 8.28 6.45
C VAL A 41 1.40 8.30 5.98
N LEU A 42 2.35 8.55 6.89
CA LEU A 42 3.78 8.44 6.57
C LEU A 42 4.15 7.00 6.20
N THR A 43 3.56 5.99 6.85
CA THR A 43 3.74 4.58 6.48
C THR A 43 3.25 4.34 5.07
N ALA A 44 2.05 4.83 4.73
CA ALA A 44 1.49 4.70 3.40
C ALA A 44 2.42 5.32 2.33
N LEU A 45 3.00 6.49 2.62
CA LEU A 45 3.94 7.15 1.72
C LEU A 45 5.22 6.32 1.53
N LEU A 46 5.83 5.87 2.63
CA LEU A 46 7.04 5.04 2.58
C LEU A 46 6.76 3.71 1.88
N GLY A 47 5.57 3.14 2.09
CA GLY A 47 5.11 1.92 1.43
C GLY A 47 4.96 2.07 -0.06
N ALA A 48 4.30 3.14 -0.51
CA ALA A 48 4.17 3.47 -1.92
C ALA A 48 5.55 3.60 -2.59
N VAL A 49 6.48 4.35 -1.97
CA VAL A 49 7.84 4.51 -2.49
C VAL A 49 8.57 3.16 -2.54
N ALA A 50 8.52 2.39 -1.45
CA ALA A 50 9.20 1.10 -1.39
C ALA A 50 8.65 0.11 -2.42
N TRP A 51 7.33 0.09 -2.62
CA TRP A 51 6.68 -0.75 -3.63
C TRP A 51 7.08 -0.34 -5.04
N THR A 52 7.08 0.96 -5.36
CA THR A 52 7.54 1.46 -6.66
C THR A 52 9.00 1.09 -6.93
N VAL A 53 9.87 1.18 -5.91
CA VAL A 53 11.28 0.78 -6.05
C VAL A 53 11.41 -0.71 -6.35
N VAL A 54 10.64 -1.56 -5.67
CA VAL A 54 10.63 -3.01 -5.93
C VAL A 54 10.15 -3.30 -7.34
N ASP A 55 9.05 -2.68 -7.76
CA ASP A 55 8.45 -2.90 -9.08
C ASP A 55 9.42 -2.50 -10.20
N ILE A 56 10.05 -1.32 -10.10
CA ILE A 56 11.08 -0.85 -11.04
C ILE A 56 12.27 -1.82 -11.08
N ALA A 57 12.77 -2.25 -9.91
CA ALA A 57 13.92 -3.14 -9.83
C ALA A 57 13.62 -4.53 -10.43
N PHE A 58 12.43 -5.07 -10.19
CA PHE A 58 12.03 -6.39 -10.67
C PHE A 58 11.69 -6.36 -12.17
N ALA A 59 11.01 -5.30 -12.63
CA ALA A 59 10.76 -5.06 -14.05
C ALA A 59 12.07 -4.99 -14.86
N ALA A 60 13.12 -4.37 -14.31
CA ALA A 60 14.44 -4.31 -14.96
C ALA A 60 15.09 -5.69 -15.19
N VAL A 61 14.74 -6.70 -14.39
CA VAL A 61 15.26 -8.07 -14.50
C VAL A 61 14.24 -9.02 -15.16
N GLY A 62 13.11 -8.50 -15.64
CA GLY A 62 12.04 -9.28 -16.27
C GLY A 62 11.25 -10.16 -15.29
N ILE A 63 11.29 -9.84 -13.99
CA ILE A 63 10.53 -10.55 -12.96
C ILE A 63 9.24 -9.77 -12.71
N GLY A 64 8.09 -10.43 -12.83
CA GLY A 64 6.78 -9.81 -12.64
C GLY A 64 5.78 -10.70 -11.90
N GLY A 65 4.53 -10.24 -11.85
CA GLY A 65 3.41 -11.00 -11.29
C GLY A 65 3.56 -11.33 -9.81
N LEU A 66 3.33 -12.60 -9.46
CA LEU A 66 3.31 -13.06 -8.06
C LEU A 66 4.64 -12.84 -7.34
N PHE A 67 5.77 -13.06 -8.01
CA PHE A 67 7.09 -12.94 -7.38
C PHE A 67 7.42 -11.48 -7.01
N ALA A 68 7.15 -10.55 -7.92
CA ALA A 68 7.31 -9.12 -7.65
C ALA A 68 6.38 -8.65 -6.51
N SER A 69 5.14 -9.16 -6.49
CA SER A 69 4.17 -8.84 -5.44
C SER A 69 4.60 -9.36 -4.06
N ILE A 70 5.11 -10.60 -3.98
CA ILE A 70 5.64 -11.17 -2.73
C ILE A 70 6.87 -10.38 -2.25
N ALA A 71 7.79 -10.05 -3.16
CA ALA A 71 8.95 -9.23 -2.82
C ALA A 71 8.52 -7.84 -2.30
N GLY A 72 7.55 -7.21 -2.97
CA GLY A 72 6.95 -5.95 -2.55
C GLY A 72 6.35 -6.04 -1.15
N LEU A 73 5.61 -7.12 -0.87
CA LEU A 73 5.01 -7.36 0.44
C LEU A 73 6.07 -7.57 1.54
N LEU A 74 7.16 -8.29 1.27
CA LEU A 74 8.26 -8.47 2.23
C LEU A 74 8.99 -7.16 2.53
N VAL A 75 9.24 -6.36 1.50
CA VAL A 75 9.82 -5.02 1.65
C VAL A 75 8.88 -4.13 2.43
N TRP A 76 7.58 -4.18 2.14
CA TRP A 76 6.55 -3.43 2.87
C TRP A 76 6.51 -3.77 4.35
N ILE A 77 6.50 -5.06 4.69
CA ILE A 77 6.54 -5.53 6.08
C ILE A 77 7.82 -5.02 6.78
N SER A 78 8.94 -4.95 6.05
CA SER A 78 10.20 -4.41 6.58
C SER A 78 10.10 -2.91 6.90
N VAL A 79 9.43 -2.13 6.05
CA VAL A 79 9.14 -0.70 6.29
C VAL A 79 8.25 -0.53 7.52
N VAL A 80 7.16 -1.28 7.62
CA VAL A 80 6.25 -1.25 8.78
C VAL A 80 7.01 -1.60 10.06
N ARG A 81 7.83 -2.65 10.03
CA ARG A 81 8.67 -3.06 11.17
C ARG A 81 9.56 -1.92 11.65
N TRP A 82 10.25 -1.26 10.71
CA TRP A 82 11.16 -0.16 11.02
C TRP A 82 10.42 1.03 11.62
N GLN A 83 9.30 1.45 11.02
CA GLN A 83 8.58 2.64 11.46
C GLN A 83 7.80 2.45 12.76
N TYR A 84 7.25 1.26 13.00
CA TYR A 84 6.51 0.94 14.22
C TYR A 84 7.39 0.38 15.33
N SER A 85 8.67 0.09 15.07
CA SER A 85 9.61 -0.52 16.02
C SER A 85 9.05 -1.80 16.66
N VAL A 86 8.35 -2.62 15.87
CA VAL A 86 7.70 -3.86 16.32
C VAL A 86 8.46 -5.11 15.86
N GLY A 87 8.11 -6.26 16.43
CA GLY A 87 8.58 -7.56 15.92
C GLY A 87 8.00 -7.90 14.54
N TRP A 88 8.68 -8.79 13.81
CA TRP A 88 8.30 -9.21 12.45
C TRP A 88 6.86 -9.72 12.34
N ILE A 89 6.39 -10.51 13.31
CA ILE A 89 5.01 -11.03 13.33
C ILE A 89 3.99 -9.90 13.40
N ARG A 90 4.21 -8.90 14.26
CA ARG A 90 3.31 -7.75 14.40
C ARG A 90 3.34 -6.89 13.13
N ALA A 91 4.52 -6.66 12.57
CA ALA A 91 4.65 -5.94 11.30
C ALA A 91 3.92 -6.66 10.15
N ALA A 92 4.00 -7.99 10.11
CA ALA A 92 3.29 -8.80 9.12
C ALA A 92 1.77 -8.68 9.29
N ILE A 93 1.24 -8.75 10.51
CA ILE A 93 -0.19 -8.56 10.77
C ILE A 93 -0.66 -7.18 10.30
N VAL A 94 0.08 -6.12 10.61
CA VAL A 94 -0.25 -4.76 10.17
C VAL A 94 -0.16 -4.65 8.64
N GLY A 95 0.94 -5.10 8.05
CA GLY A 95 1.19 -4.99 6.61
C GLY A 95 0.19 -5.78 5.77
N VAL A 96 -0.05 -7.05 6.13
CA VAL A 96 -1.03 -7.91 5.48
C VAL A 96 -2.46 -7.43 5.76
N GLY A 97 -2.77 -7.02 6.99
CA GLY A 97 -4.09 -6.48 7.33
C GLY A 97 -4.43 -5.21 6.55
N ALA A 98 -3.46 -4.31 6.38
CA ALA A 98 -3.60 -3.12 5.55
C ALA A 98 -3.78 -3.49 4.07
N TRP A 99 -2.99 -4.43 3.55
CA TRP A 99 -3.09 -4.91 2.17
C TRP A 99 -4.47 -5.53 1.89
N LEU A 100 -4.95 -6.45 2.75
CA LEU A 100 -6.28 -7.04 2.63
C LEU A 100 -7.40 -5.99 2.74
N SER A 101 -7.25 -5.00 3.62
CA SER A 101 -8.22 -3.90 3.71
C SER A 101 -8.28 -3.10 2.41
N ALA A 102 -7.14 -2.86 1.76
CA ALA A 102 -7.11 -2.22 0.45
C ALA A 102 -7.82 -3.05 -0.62
N LEU A 103 -7.64 -4.39 -0.64
CA LEU A 103 -8.37 -5.27 -1.55
C LEU A 103 -9.88 -5.20 -1.35
N VAL A 104 -10.34 -5.16 -0.10
CA VAL A 104 -11.77 -5.02 0.22
C VAL A 104 -12.29 -3.68 -0.31
N VAL A 105 -11.60 -2.58 -0.05
CA VAL A 105 -12.00 -1.25 -0.53
C VAL A 105 -12.06 -1.21 -2.06
N LEU A 106 -11.03 -1.73 -2.73
CA LEU A 106 -10.98 -1.79 -4.19
C LEU A 106 -12.08 -2.69 -4.76
N GLY A 107 -12.38 -3.82 -4.11
CA GLY A 107 -13.49 -4.69 -4.47
C GLY A 107 -14.85 -3.98 -4.37
N ILE A 108 -15.08 -3.24 -3.28
CA ILE A 108 -16.29 -2.42 -3.12
C ILE A 108 -16.38 -1.35 -4.21
N LEU A 109 -15.27 -0.65 -4.49
CA LEU A 109 -15.20 0.37 -5.53
C LEU A 109 -15.48 -0.20 -6.92
N GLY A 110 -14.97 -1.40 -7.21
CA GLY A 110 -15.28 -2.14 -8.42
C GLY A 110 -16.77 -2.47 -8.55
N ILE A 111 -17.43 -2.88 -7.46
CA ILE A 111 -18.87 -3.18 -7.43
C ILE A 111 -19.71 -1.92 -7.71
N VAL A 112 -19.32 -0.76 -7.17
CA VAL A 112 -20.05 0.50 -7.39
C VAL A 112 -19.71 1.18 -8.72
N GLY A 113 -18.97 0.51 -9.60
CA GLY A 113 -18.70 0.96 -10.97
C GLY A 113 -17.57 1.98 -11.10
N VAL A 114 -16.74 2.15 -10.07
CA VAL A 114 -15.53 2.96 -10.18
C VAL A 114 -14.44 2.11 -10.86
N GLY A 115 -14.44 2.14 -12.19
CA GLY A 115 -13.47 1.40 -13.03
C GLY A 115 -12.10 2.08 -13.13
N GLY A 116 -11.09 1.31 -13.58
CA GLY A 116 -9.72 1.79 -13.78
C GLY A 116 -8.87 1.86 -12.50
N LEU A 117 -9.35 1.27 -11.41
CA LEU A 117 -8.61 1.12 -10.17
C LEU A 117 -8.00 -0.28 -10.11
N ASP A 118 -6.79 -0.43 -10.67
CA ASP A 118 -6.04 -1.68 -10.52
C ASP A 118 -5.42 -1.74 -9.12
N ALA A 119 -5.51 -2.94 -8.53
CA ALA A 119 -4.95 -3.18 -7.22
C ALA A 119 -3.43 -3.25 -7.31
N PHE A 120 -2.78 -2.11 -7.04
CA PHE A 120 -1.32 -2.00 -7.11
C PHE A 120 -0.66 -3.04 -6.21
N GLY A 121 0.11 -3.96 -6.81
CA GLY A 121 0.76 -5.06 -6.09
C GLY A 121 -0.07 -6.33 -5.90
N VAL A 122 -1.19 -6.49 -6.61
CA VAL A 122 -1.93 -7.75 -6.66
C VAL A 122 -1.48 -8.60 -7.85
N PRO A 123 -1.10 -9.87 -7.64
CA PRO A 123 -0.76 -10.77 -8.73
C PRO A 123 -1.93 -10.97 -9.69
N GLY A 124 -1.74 -10.61 -10.97
CA GLY A 124 -2.70 -10.90 -12.05
C GLY A 124 -3.93 -9.98 -12.10
N ALA A 125 -3.91 -8.86 -11.37
CA ALA A 125 -4.84 -7.74 -11.57
C ALA A 125 -4.51 -6.98 -12.85
#